data_AF-A0A7W0WWW5-F1
#
_entry.id   AF-A0A7W0WWW5-F1
#
_cell.length_a   1.000
_cell.length_b   1.000
_cell.length_c   1.000
_cell.angle_alpha   90.00
_cell.angle_beta   90.00
_cell.angle_gamma   90.00
#
_symmetry.space_group_name_H-M   'P 1'
#
loop_
_entity.id
_entity.type
_entity.pdbx_description
1 polymer ?
#
loop_
_entity_poly.entity_id
_entity_poly.type
_entity_poly.pdbx_seq_one_letter_code
_entity_poly.pdbx_strand_id
1 'polypeptide(L)'
;MNEADLRDEAVLFGRYLIGNEPGEALVERYCRANTELFVGEATAEDEAVLAFARRHPWSIPMLDAGSGLWGGESLLRKKLLVMTAIVETTRELAGRFEQRGIGIPRLALRLGVTGARTAFHAATGLALAAWVKRRA
;
A
#
# COMPACT_ATOMS: atom_id res chain seq x y z
N MET A 1 14.81 1.58 11.59
CA MET A 1 14.53 1.07 10.23
C MET A 1 15.74 1.36 9.34
N ASN A 2 16.25 0.35 8.64
CA ASN A 2 17.45 0.49 7.79
C ASN A 2 17.06 1.03 6.40
N GLU A 3 17.98 1.72 5.73
CA GLU A 3 17.78 2.25 4.38
C GLU A 3 17.42 1.15 3.37
N ALA A 4 18.03 -0.03 3.52
CA ALA A 4 17.72 -1.21 2.71
C ALA A 4 16.25 -1.63 2.80
N ASP A 5 15.65 -1.62 4.01
CA ASP A 5 14.24 -1.97 4.19
C ASP A 5 13.31 -0.97 3.47
N LEU A 6 13.66 0.32 3.48
CA LEU A 6 12.86 1.35 2.82
C LEU A 6 12.93 1.23 1.29
N ARG A 7 14.07 0.84 0.74
CA ARG A 7 14.20 0.58 -0.70
C ARG A 7 13.36 -0.63 -1.12
N ASP A 8 13.41 -1.71 -0.34
CA ASP A 8 12.57 -2.89 -0.57
C ASP A 8 11.08 -2.53 -0.51
N GLU A 9 10.67 -1.77 0.51
CA GLU A 9 9.30 -1.26 0.60
C GLU A 9 8.91 -0.41 -0.61
N ALA A 10 9.76 0.51 -1.04
CA ALA A 10 9.50 1.37 -2.20
C ALA A 10 9.22 0.53 -3.46
N VAL A 11 10.03 -0.51 -3.69
CA VAL A 11 9.86 -1.42 -4.83
C VAL A 11 8.55 -2.20 -4.72
N LEU A 12 8.24 -2.77 -3.55
CA LEU A 12 7.03 -3.56 -3.34
C LEU A 12 5.75 -2.71 -3.46
N PHE A 13 5.74 -1.54 -2.84
CA PHE A 13 4.60 -0.61 -2.88
C PHE A 13 4.44 0.01 -4.26
N GLY A 14 5.53 0.35 -4.93
CA GLY A 14 5.50 0.75 -6.34
C GLY A 14 4.89 -0.35 -7.21
N ARG A 15 5.40 -1.58 -7.14
CA ARG A 15 4.83 -2.72 -7.89
C ARG A 15 3.36 -2.94 -7.60
N TYR A 16 2.94 -2.81 -6.36
CA TYR A 16 1.54 -2.91 -5.97
C TYR A 16 0.67 -1.83 -6.64
N LEU A 17 1.11 -0.56 -6.63
CA LEU A 17 0.32 0.57 -7.12
C LEU A 17 0.35 0.73 -8.64
N ILE A 18 1.52 0.55 -9.26
CA ILE A 18 1.73 0.80 -10.70
C ILE A 18 1.89 -0.49 -11.53
N GLY A 19 1.88 -1.67 -10.89
CA GLY A 19 1.98 -2.97 -11.58
C GLY A 19 3.35 -3.29 -12.19
N ASN A 20 4.37 -2.45 -11.95
CA ASN A 20 5.74 -2.62 -12.42
C ASN A 20 6.72 -2.00 -11.41
N GLU A 21 8.01 -2.27 -11.58
CA GLU A 21 9.05 -1.75 -10.69
C GLU A 21 9.19 -0.23 -10.82
N PRO A 22 9.15 0.53 -9.70
CA PRO A 22 9.31 1.97 -9.76
C PRO A 22 10.74 2.35 -10.16
N GLY A 23 10.88 3.45 -10.88
CA GLY A 23 12.21 4.00 -11.18
C GLY A 23 12.92 4.54 -9.94
N GLU A 24 14.24 4.64 -10.02
CA GLU A 24 15.11 5.04 -8.89
C GLU A 24 14.70 6.37 -8.24
N ALA A 25 14.29 7.36 -9.04
CA ALA A 25 13.84 8.66 -8.53
C ALA A 25 12.60 8.56 -7.62
N LEU A 26 11.71 7.59 -7.84
CA LEU A 26 10.55 7.36 -6.96
C LEU A 26 10.98 6.67 -5.67
N VAL A 27 11.90 5.71 -5.78
CA VAL A 27 12.49 5.01 -4.63
C VAL A 27 13.18 6.01 -3.70
N GLU A 28 14.01 6.90 -4.25
CA GLU A 28 14.69 7.94 -3.48
C GLU A 28 13.72 8.89 -2.77
N ARG A 29 12.69 9.38 -3.48
CA ARG A 29 11.63 10.23 -2.89
C ARG A 29 10.90 9.52 -1.77
N TYR A 30 10.59 8.23 -1.96
CA TYR A 30 9.93 7.41 -0.94
C TYR A 30 10.81 7.25 0.30
N CYS A 31 12.08 6.85 0.13
CA CYS A 31 13.03 6.69 1.22
C CYS A 31 13.16 8.00 2.01
N ARG A 32 13.39 9.13 1.32
CA ARG A 32 13.51 10.46 1.95
C ARG A 32 12.25 10.84 2.73
N ALA A 33 11.07 10.71 2.13
CA ALA A 33 9.81 11.05 2.79
C ALA A 33 9.60 10.20 4.06
N ASN A 34 9.90 8.89 4.00
CA ASN A 34 9.73 8.00 5.14
C ASN A 34 10.73 8.28 6.28
N THR A 35 11.95 8.68 5.94
CA THR A 35 12.96 9.09 6.92
C THR A 35 12.66 10.45 7.56
N GLU A 36 11.76 11.24 7.00
CA GLU A 36 11.34 12.53 7.59
C GLU A 36 10.01 12.39 8.36
N LEU A 37 9.05 11.66 7.80
CA LEU A 37 7.67 11.64 8.30
C LEU A 37 7.41 10.62 9.41
N PHE A 38 8.14 9.51 9.46
CA PHE A 38 7.79 8.37 10.35
C PHE A 38 8.92 7.97 11.32
N VAL A 39 9.83 8.89 11.62
CA VAL A 39 10.89 8.65 12.59
C VAL A 39 10.29 8.44 13.97
N GLY A 40 10.53 7.26 14.57
CA GLY A 40 10.07 6.94 15.91
C GLY A 40 8.57 6.62 16.03
N GLU A 41 7.81 6.59 14.92
CA GLU A 41 6.38 6.25 14.95
C GLU A 41 6.10 4.73 14.95
N ALA A 42 7.09 3.90 14.59
CA ALA A 42 6.88 2.46 14.43
C ALA A 42 6.74 1.74 15.77
N THR A 43 5.58 1.14 16.01
CA THR A 43 5.40 0.16 17.09
C THR A 43 5.94 -1.22 16.68
N ALA A 44 6.19 -2.10 17.65
CA ALA A 44 6.60 -3.48 17.34
C ALA A 44 5.56 -4.22 16.46
N GLU A 45 4.27 -3.92 16.65
CA GLU A 45 3.20 -4.46 15.80
C GLU A 45 3.30 -3.96 14.35
N ASP A 46 3.59 -2.67 14.15
CA ASP A 46 3.78 -2.10 12.83
C ASP A 46 5.00 -2.71 12.12
N GLU A 47 6.10 -2.88 12.85
CA GLU A 47 7.29 -3.54 12.31
C GLU A 47 7.01 -4.98 11.88
N ALA A 48 6.23 -5.74 12.67
CA ALA A 48 5.83 -7.10 12.33
C ALA A 48 4.96 -7.14 11.07
N VAL A 49 4.01 -6.22 10.92
CA VAL A 49 3.16 -6.12 9.72
C VAL A 49 4.00 -5.75 8.50
N LEU A 50 4.92 -4.78 8.61
CA LEU A 50 5.81 -4.38 7.53
C LEU A 50 6.77 -5.51 7.13
N ALA A 51 7.35 -6.21 8.11
CA ALA A 51 8.20 -7.37 7.85
C ALA A 51 7.43 -8.51 7.15
N PHE A 52 6.18 -8.75 7.57
CA PHE A 52 5.30 -9.71 6.91
C PHE A 52 5.00 -9.30 5.46
N ALA A 53 4.67 -8.03 5.22
CA ALA A 53 4.43 -7.51 3.87
C ALA A 53 5.67 -7.63 2.97
N ARG A 54 6.88 -7.36 3.50
CA ARG A 54 8.14 -7.57 2.78
C ARG A 54 8.37 -9.04 2.43
N ARG A 55 8.12 -9.96 3.36
CA ARG A 55 8.27 -11.40 3.15
C ARG A 55 7.20 -11.99 2.22
N HIS A 56 6.00 -11.41 2.23
CA HIS A 56 4.83 -11.89 1.50
C HIS A 56 4.16 -10.77 0.70
N PRO A 57 4.76 -10.30 -0.41
CA PRO A 57 4.22 -9.18 -1.19
C PRO A 57 2.77 -9.33 -1.65
N TRP A 58 2.32 -10.56 -1.85
CA TRP A 58 0.93 -10.88 -2.22
C TRP A 58 -0.10 -10.47 -1.15
N SER A 59 0.33 -10.23 0.10
CA SER A 59 -0.56 -9.81 1.17
C SER A 59 -0.81 -8.30 1.20
N ILE A 60 0.00 -7.50 0.51
CA ILE A 60 -0.10 -6.02 0.53
C ILE A 60 -1.52 -5.53 0.18
N PRO A 61 -2.19 -6.00 -0.90
CA PRO A 61 -3.55 -5.55 -1.21
C PRO A 61 -4.58 -5.87 -0.12
N MET A 62 -4.40 -6.98 0.57
CA MET A 62 -5.29 -7.40 1.67
C MET A 62 -5.04 -6.53 2.90
N LEU A 63 -3.78 -6.36 3.28
CA LEU A 63 -3.39 -5.56 4.43
C LEU A 63 -3.78 -4.08 4.25
N ASP A 64 -3.61 -3.53 3.05
CA ASP A 64 -4.06 -2.17 2.73
C ASP A 64 -5.58 -2.04 2.89
N ALA A 65 -6.36 -2.93 2.25
CA ALA A 65 -7.82 -2.93 2.35
C ALA A 65 -8.31 -3.10 3.81
N GLY A 66 -7.66 -3.96 4.59
CA GLY A 66 -7.99 -4.20 5.99
C GLY A 66 -7.60 -3.03 6.91
N SER A 67 -6.52 -2.30 6.59
CA SER A 67 -6.01 -1.21 7.40
C SER A 67 -6.97 -0.02 7.52
N GLY A 68 -7.87 0.18 6.55
CA GLY A 68 -8.90 1.20 6.60
C GLY A 68 -10.07 0.90 7.55
N LEU A 69 -10.23 -0.36 7.96
CA LEU A 69 -11.31 -0.81 8.86
C LEU A 69 -10.87 -0.92 10.31
N TRP A 70 -9.56 -0.92 10.57
CA TRP A 70 -9.03 -0.85 11.92
C TRP A 70 -8.99 0.60 12.40
N GLY A 71 -9.56 0.87 13.58
CA GLY A 71 -9.57 2.20 14.20
C GLY A 71 -8.21 2.75 14.67
N GLY A 72 -7.09 2.19 14.20
CA GLY A 72 -5.73 2.64 14.51
C GLY A 72 -4.98 3.11 13.27
N GLU A 73 -4.12 4.11 13.41
CA GLU A 73 -3.28 4.63 12.33
C GLU A 73 -2.21 3.61 11.91
N SER A 74 -2.55 2.71 10.98
CA SER A 74 -1.62 1.73 10.43
C SER A 74 -0.42 2.40 9.73
N LEU A 75 0.79 2.10 10.18
CA LEU A 75 2.00 2.61 9.55
C LEU A 75 2.11 2.12 8.09
N LEU A 76 1.74 0.88 7.80
CA LEU A 76 1.67 0.36 6.42
C LEU A 76 0.81 1.27 5.53
N ARG A 77 -0.37 1.67 6.02
CA ARG A 77 -1.29 2.51 5.25
C ARG A 77 -0.71 3.91 5.03
N LYS A 78 -0.12 4.52 6.06
CA LYS A 78 0.56 5.82 5.95
C LYS A 78 1.64 5.78 4.87
N LYS A 79 2.47 4.73 4.87
CA LYS A 79 3.54 4.54 3.88
C LYS A 79 3.02 4.31 2.47
N LEU A 80 1.95 3.53 2.32
CA LEU A 80 1.27 3.35 1.04
C LEU A 80 0.69 4.67 0.51
N LEU A 81 0.08 5.49 1.37
CA LEU A 81 -0.41 6.83 1.00
C LEU A 81 0.71 7.74 0.53
N VAL A 82 1.89 7.71 1.19
CA VAL A 82 3.07 8.45 0.73
C VAL A 82 3.50 7.99 -0.67
N MET A 83 3.57 6.68 -0.92
CA MET A 83 3.93 6.17 -2.24
C MET A 83 2.88 6.54 -3.30
N THR A 84 1.59 6.47 -2.97
CA THR A 84 0.51 6.92 -3.85
C THR A 84 0.66 8.38 -4.20
N ALA A 85 0.91 9.26 -3.22
CA ALA A 85 1.13 10.69 -3.46
C ALA A 85 2.33 10.96 -4.37
N ILE A 86 3.45 10.24 -4.18
CA ILE A 86 4.63 10.34 -5.05
C ILE A 86 4.29 9.93 -6.48
N VAL A 87 3.57 8.83 -6.64
CA VAL A 87 3.20 8.30 -7.95
C VAL A 87 2.21 9.22 -8.67
N GLU A 88 1.19 9.72 -7.98
CA GLU A 88 0.18 10.62 -8.55
C GLU A 88 0.76 11.99 -8.95
N THR A 89 1.78 12.47 -8.22
CA THR A 89 2.46 13.75 -8.51
C THR A 89 3.62 13.62 -9.48
N THR A 90 3.90 12.42 -10.00
CA THR A 90 4.92 12.19 -11.01
C THR A 90 4.32 12.27 -12.41
N ARG A 91 4.80 13.22 -13.23
CA ARG A 91 4.22 13.57 -14.54
C ARG A 91 4.04 12.38 -15.47
N GLU A 92 5.02 11.49 -15.52
CA GLU A 92 5.03 10.31 -16.40
C GLU A 92 3.97 9.27 -16.00
N LEU A 93 3.52 9.30 -14.74
CA LEU A 93 2.54 8.37 -14.18
C LEU A 93 1.16 9.01 -13.96
N ALA A 94 1.07 10.34 -13.95
CA ALA A 94 -0.17 11.08 -13.72
C ALA A 94 -1.32 10.64 -14.65
N GLY A 95 -1.02 10.37 -15.92
CA GLY A 95 -2.01 9.90 -16.90
C GLY A 95 -2.65 8.54 -16.59
N ARG A 96 -2.10 7.77 -15.63
CA ARG A 96 -2.71 6.51 -15.15
C ARG A 96 -3.86 6.74 -14.19
N PHE A 97 -3.91 7.89 -13.54
CA PHE A 97 -4.95 8.27 -12.58
C PHE A 97 -6.04 9.13 -13.23
N GLU A 98 -5.89 9.47 -14.51
CA GLU A 98 -6.94 10.14 -15.29
C GLU A 98 -8.18 9.26 -15.43
N GLN A 99 -9.33 9.81 -15.07
CA GLN A 99 -10.61 9.15 -15.25
C GLN A 99 -10.98 9.15 -16.74
N ARG A 100 -10.91 7.98 -17.36
CA ARG A 100 -11.43 7.79 -18.72
C ARG A 100 -12.93 7.50 -18.65
N GLY A 101 -13.71 8.24 -19.43
CA GLY A 101 -15.15 8.00 -19.56
C GLY A 101 -15.44 6.56 -20.00
N ILE A 102 -16.30 5.87 -19.23
CA ILE A 102 -16.80 4.53 -19.57
C ILE A 102 -18.33 4.53 -19.52
N GLY A 103 -18.96 3.75 -20.40
CA GLY A 103 -20.42 3.64 -20.43
C GLY A 103 -20.99 3.05 -19.13
N ILE A 104 -22.19 3.50 -18.73
CA ILE A 104 -22.86 3.15 -17.47
C ILE A 104 -22.94 1.63 -17.20
N PRO A 105 -23.29 0.76 -18.16
CA PRO A 105 -23.34 -0.69 -17.90
C PRO A 105 -21.97 -1.27 -17.52
N ARG A 106 -20.92 -0.82 -18.21
CA ARG A 106 -19.55 -1.25 -17.94
C ARG A 106 -19.04 -0.71 -16.62
N LEU A 107 -19.45 0.51 -16.25
CA LEU A 107 -19.18 1.08 -14.94
C LEU A 107 -19.85 0.26 -13.83
N ALA A 108 -21.13 -0.07 -13.96
CA ALA A 108 -21.87 -0.86 -12.97
C ALA A 108 -21.22 -2.24 -12.75
N LEU A 109 -20.85 -2.95 -13.82
CA LEU A 109 -20.15 -4.23 -13.72
C LEU A 109 -18.79 -4.08 -13.03
N ARG A 110 -18.00 -3.06 -13.42
CA ARG A 110 -16.70 -2.79 -12.80
C ARG A 110 -16.83 -2.47 -11.32
N LEU A 111 -17.80 -1.67 -10.92
CA LEU A 111 -18.07 -1.33 -9.53
C LEU A 111 -18.46 -2.59 -8.74
N GLY A 112 -19.35 -3.43 -9.29
CA GLY A 112 -19.74 -4.69 -8.65
C GLY A 112 -18.56 -5.64 -8.43
N VAL A 113 -17.77 -5.90 -9.47
CA VAL A 113 -16.59 -6.79 -9.39
C VAL A 113 -15.52 -6.22 -8.45
N THR A 114 -15.23 -4.92 -8.55
CA THR A 114 -14.22 -4.27 -7.70
C THR A 114 -14.68 -4.24 -6.26
N GLY A 115 -15.94 -3.88 -5.99
CA GLY A 115 -16.52 -3.87 -4.65
C GLY A 115 -16.47 -5.25 -3.99
N ALA A 116 -16.90 -6.30 -4.70
CA ALA A 116 -16.84 -7.67 -4.18
C ALA A 116 -15.40 -8.11 -3.85
N ARG A 117 -14.45 -7.81 -4.74
CA ARG A 117 -13.03 -8.11 -4.52
C ARG A 117 -12.45 -7.35 -3.33
N THR A 118 -12.78 -6.07 -3.18
CA THR A 118 -12.35 -5.26 -2.06
C THR A 118 -12.92 -5.77 -0.75
N ALA A 119 -14.20 -6.17 -0.70
CA ALA A 119 -14.79 -6.75 0.49
C ALA A 119 -14.06 -8.04 0.92
N PHE A 120 -13.74 -8.91 -0.03
CA PHE A 120 -12.95 -10.11 0.22
C PHE A 120 -11.54 -9.79 0.75
N HIS A 121 -10.84 -8.85 0.10
CA HIS A 121 -9.51 -8.41 0.56
C HIS A 121 -9.55 -7.76 1.94
N ALA A 122 -10.57 -6.96 2.25
CA ALA A 122 -10.71 -6.32 3.55
C ALA A 122 -10.93 -7.35 4.66
N ALA A 123 -11.82 -8.33 4.44
CA ALA A 123 -12.05 -9.41 5.41
C ALA A 123 -10.80 -10.27 5.65
N THR A 124 -10.09 -10.62 4.58
CA THR A 124 -8.83 -11.40 4.67
C THR A 124 -7.69 -10.58 5.29
N GLY A 125 -7.59 -9.30 4.98
CA GLY A 125 -6.64 -8.37 5.58
C GLY A 125 -6.82 -8.21 7.08
N LEU A 126 -8.07 -8.06 7.53
CA LEU A 126 -8.44 -8.06 8.95
C LEU A 126 -8.01 -9.37 9.64
N ALA A 127 -8.26 -10.52 9.01
CA ALA A 127 -7.83 -11.79 9.58
C ALA A 127 -6.28 -11.90 9.66
N LEU A 128 -5.58 -11.51 8.59
CA LEU A 128 -4.13 -11.58 8.49
C LEU A 128 -3.44 -10.67 9.51
N ALA A 129 -3.80 -9.38 9.59
CA ALA A 129 -3.11 -8.49 10.52
C ALA A 129 -3.39 -8.85 11.99
N ALA A 130 -4.56 -9.42 12.31
CA ALA A 130 -4.88 -9.87 13.66
C ALA A 130 -4.01 -11.08 14.02
N TRP A 131 -3.80 -11.98 13.05
CA TRP A 131 -2.91 -13.13 13.20
C TRP A 131 -1.44 -12.73 13.35
N VAL A 132 -0.96 -11.78 12.55
CA VAL A 132 0.43 -11.28 12.64
C VAL A 132 0.66 -10.60 13.99
N LYS A 133 -0.24 -9.69 14.41
CA LYS A 133 -0.12 -8.98 15.69
C LYS A 133 -0.14 -9.91 16.90
N ARG A 134 -0.92 -11.00 16.86
CA ARG A 134 -0.92 -12.00 17.94
C ARG A 134 0.39 -12.79 18.05
N ARG A 135 1.25 -12.74 17.05
CA ARG A 135 2.54 -13.44 17.00
C ARG A 135 3.75 -12.51 17.16
N ALA A 136 3.52 -11.19 17.15
CA ALA A 136 4.52 -10.17 17.43
C ALA A 136 4.70 -10.01 18.95
#